data_AF-A0A8J8XS79-F1
#
_entry.id   AF-A0A8J8XS79-F1
#
_cell.length_a   1.000
_cell.length_b   1.000
_cell.length_c   1.000
_cell.angle_alpha   90.00
_cell.angle_beta   90.00
_cell.angle_gamma   90.00
#
_symmetry.space_group_name_H-M   'P 1'
#
loop_
_entity.id
_entity.type
_entity.pdbx_description
1 polymer ?
#
loop_
_entity_poly.entity_id
_entity_poly.type
_entity_poly.pdbx_seq_one_letter_code
_entity_poly.pdbx_strand_id
1 'polypeptide(L)' 'MAVRRPGNNNLSSDLEQQWRNGGGPACVLGVGTANPANCVQQDEYTDWYFRITKSDHLTDTKATMKKMCK' A
#
# COMPACT_ATOMS: atom_id res chain seq x y z
N MET A 1 -33.86 2.30 12.23
CA MET A 1 -34.60 3.58 12.07
C MET A 1 -33.72 4.70 12.59
N ALA A 2 -33.19 5.57 11.73
CA ALA A 2 -32.51 6.78 12.19
C ALA A 2 -33.58 7.83 12.50
N VAL A 3 -33.68 8.24 13.75
CA VAL A 3 -34.62 9.28 14.19
C VAL A 3 -34.16 10.60 13.56
N ARG A 4 -34.97 11.17 12.64
CA ARG A 4 -34.80 12.56 12.22
C ARG A 4 -35.06 13.43 13.45
N ARG A 5 -34.02 14.10 13.95
CA ARG A 5 -34.22 15.15 14.96
C ARG A 5 -34.96 16.32 14.32
N PRO A 6 -35.90 16.98 15.02
CA PRO A 6 -36.54 18.19 14.52
C PRO A 6 -35.45 19.26 14.35
N GLY A 7 -35.23 19.71 13.11
CA GLY A 7 -34.25 20.75 12.77
C GLY A 7 -34.93 22.09 12.52
N ASN A 8 -34.31 23.15 13.02
CA ASN A 8 -34.54 24.53 12.57
C ASN A 8 -34.32 24.62 11.04
N ASN A 9 -35.06 25.50 10.36
CA ASN A 9 -35.18 25.58 8.89
C ASN A 9 -33.91 26.06 8.13
N ASN A 10 -32.71 25.89 8.70
CA ASN A 10 -31.46 26.41 8.13
C ASN A 10 -30.63 25.26 7.56
N LEU A 11 -30.83 24.96 6.27
CA LEU A 11 -30.12 23.92 5.51
C LEU A 11 -28.58 24.01 5.63
N SER A 12 -28.04 25.22 5.80
CA SER A 12 -26.61 25.46 5.99
C SER A 12 -26.07 24.88 7.31
N SER A 13 -26.81 24.99 8.42
CA SER A 13 -26.36 24.42 9.70
C SER A 13 -26.43 22.89 9.70
N ASP A 14 -27.40 22.30 9.01
CA ASP A 14 -27.54 20.84 8.92
C ASP A 14 -26.41 20.19 8.13
N LEU A 15 -26.00 20.81 7.02
CA LEU A 15 -24.84 20.36 6.25
C LEU A 15 -23.55 20.48 7.08
N GLU A 16 -23.33 21.61 7.75
CA GLU A 16 -22.21 21.79 8.69
C GLU A 16 -22.18 20.73 9.80
N GLN A 17 -23.36 20.39 10.35
CA GLN A 17 -23.50 19.29 11.31
C GLN A 17 -23.16 17.94 10.69
N GLN A 18 -23.57 17.67 9.44
CA GLN A 18 -23.23 16.43 8.72
C GLN A 18 -21.73 16.31 8.48
N TRP A 19 -21.08 17.38 8.01
CA TRP A 19 -19.62 17.42 7.83
C TRP A 19 -18.89 17.17 9.16
N ARG A 20 -19.30 17.84 10.24
CA ARG A 20 -18.73 17.66 11.59
C ARG A 20 -18.94 16.25 12.16
N ASN A 21 -19.99 15.56 11.75
CA ASN A 21 -20.32 14.20 12.21
C ASN A 21 -19.79 13.09 11.28
N GLY A 22 -18.86 13.40 10.37
CA GLY A 22 -18.25 12.42 9.48
C GLY A 22 -19.11 12.03 8.26
N GLY A 23 -20.09 12.85 7.89
CA GLY A 23 -20.90 12.69 6.67
C GLY A 23 -20.22 13.21 5.39
N GLY A 24 -19.02 13.78 5.51
CA GLY A 24 -18.19 14.15 4.36
C GLY A 24 -17.55 12.92 3.68
N PRO A 25 -17.07 13.07 2.44
CA PRO A 25 -16.34 12.00 1.76
C PRO A 25 -15.10 11.59 2.56
N ALA A 26 -14.78 10.29 2.53
CA ALA A 26 -13.59 9.77 3.20
C ALA A 26 -12.30 10.39 2.63
N CYS A 27 -11.35 10.70 3.51
CA CYS A 27 -10.06 11.31 3.15
C CYS A 27 -8.91 10.54 3.83
N VAL A 28 -7.79 10.38 3.12
CA VAL A 28 -6.56 9.84 3.69
C VAL A 28 -5.88 10.95 4.51
N LEU A 29 -5.79 10.77 5.82
CA LEU A 29 -5.20 11.75 6.74
C LEU A 29 -3.68 11.60 6.89
N GLY A 30 -3.11 10.49 6.45
CA GLY A 30 -1.67 10.23 6.46
C GLY A 30 -1.32 8.87 5.91
N VAL A 31 -0.12 8.77 5.32
CA VAL A 31 0.47 7.51 4.84
C VAL A 31 1.92 7.49 5.32
N GLY A 32 2.31 6.41 5.99
CA GLY A 32 3.69 6.16 6.39
C GLY A 32 4.22 4.91 5.70
N THR A 33 5.47 4.97 5.24
CA THR A 33 6.20 3.81 4.70
C THR A 33 7.54 3.65 5.42
N ALA A 34 8.00 2.42 5.56
CA ALA A 34 9.31 2.10 6.11
C ALA A 34 9.84 0.83 5.43
N ASN A 35 11.07 0.90 4.91
CA ASN A 35 11.77 -0.25 4.35
C ASN A 35 13.02 -0.55 5.19
N PRO A 36 13.44 -1.82 5.31
CA PRO A 36 14.73 -2.17 5.87
C PRO A 36 15.88 -1.50 5.11
N ALA A 37 17.00 -1.26 5.80
CA ALA A 37 18.18 -0.66 5.17
C ALA A 37 18.84 -1.57 4.13
N ASN A 38 18.66 -2.90 4.26
CA ASN A 38 19.20 -3.85 3.29
C ASN A 38 18.32 -3.88 2.03
N CYS A 39 18.93 -3.59 0.89
CA CYS A 39 18.31 -3.64 -0.42
C CYS A 39 19.28 -4.28 -1.41
N VAL A 40 18.79 -5.24 -2.18
CA VAL A 40 19.55 -5.89 -3.26
C VAL A 40 18.92 -5.48 -4.58
N GLN A 41 19.75 -5.02 -5.53
CA GLN A 41 19.28 -4.61 -6.84
C GLN A 41 18.75 -5.82 -7.63
N GLN A 42 17.69 -5.62 -8.42
CA GLN A 42 16.98 -6.72 -9.11
C GLN A 42 17.86 -7.42 -10.16
N ASP A 43 18.75 -6.67 -10.82
CA ASP A 43 19.73 -7.17 -11.79
C ASP A 43 20.82 -8.02 -11.12
N GLU A 44 21.15 -7.74 -9.86
CA GLU A 44 22.11 -8.52 -9.05
C GLU A 44 21.46 -9.66 -8.26
N TYR A 45 20.15 -9.59 -7.98
CA TYR A 45 19.46 -10.48 -7.02
C TYR A 45 19.61 -11.96 -7.38
N THR A 46 19.45 -12.30 -8.65
CA THR A 46 19.53 -13.71 -9.08
C THR A 46 20.94 -14.28 -8.90
N ASP A 47 21.97 -13.51 -9.24
CA ASP A 47 23.35 -13.96 -9.06
C ASP A 47 23.74 -14.01 -7.58
N TRP A 48 23.32 -13.01 -6.80
CA TRP A 48 23.51 -13.00 -5.34
C TRP A 48 22.85 -14.21 -4.67
N TYR A 49 21.57 -14.49 -4.98
CA TYR A 49 20.78 -15.56 -4.37
C TYR A 49 21.38 -16.95 -4.62
N PHE A 50 21.76 -17.26 -5.86
CA PHE A 50 22.33 -18.56 -6.21
C PHE A 50 23.73 -18.77 -5.61
N ARG A 51 24.51 -17.69 -5.49
CA ARG A 51 25.82 -17.72 -4.83
C ARG A 51 25.69 -18.03 -3.34
N ILE A 52 24.83 -17.30 -2.61
CA ILE A 52 24.72 -17.45 -1.15
C ILE A 52 24.07 -18.79 -0.75
N THR A 53 23.20 -19.34 -1.60
CA THR A 53 22.55 -20.63 -1.38
C THR A 53 23.36 -21.82 -1.90
N LYS A 54 24.53 -21.58 -2.51
CA LYS A 54 25.38 -22.61 -3.14
C LYS A 54 24.68 -23.39 -4.27
N SER A 55 23.77 -22.72 -4.96
CA SER A 55 22.92 -23.31 -6.01
C SER A 55 23.41 -23.01 -7.42
N ASP A 56 24.60 -22.41 -7.61
CA ASP A 56 25.10 -21.98 -8.93
C ASP A 56 25.19 -23.09 -9.99
N HIS A 57 25.21 -24.35 -9.56
CA HIS A 57 25.16 -25.52 -10.43
C HIS A 57 23.79 -25.74 -11.12
N LEU A 58 22.72 -25.13 -10.62
CA LEU A 58 21.36 -25.21 -11.19
C LEU A 58 21.17 -24.17 -12.29
N THR A 59 21.90 -24.33 -13.39
CA THR A 59 22.01 -23.32 -14.46
C THR A 59 20.67 -23.01 -15.15
N ASP A 60 19.82 -24.02 -15.34
CA ASP A 60 18.52 -23.86 -16.03
C ASP A 60 17.53 -23.07 -15.18
N THR A 61 17.47 -23.39 -13.88
CA THR A 61 16.65 -22.65 -12.91
C THR A 61 17.16 -21.22 -12.77
N LYS A 62 18.48 -21.02 -12.72
CA LYS A 62 19.09 -19.69 -12.68
C LYS A 62 18.75 -18.87 -13.92
N ALA A 63 18.84 -19.46 -15.12
CA ALA A 63 18.48 -18.81 -16.37
C ALA A 63 16.99 -18.44 -16.45
N THR A 64 16.13 -19.33 -15.94
CA THR A 64 14.68 -19.07 -15.85
C THR A 64 14.39 -17.90 -14.90
N MET A 65 15.00 -17.89 -13.72
CA MET A 65 14.86 -16.78 -12.76
C MET A 65 15.40 -15.46 -13.31
N LYS A 66 16.55 -15.47 -13.99
CA LYS A 66 17.08 -14.26 -14.67
C LYS A 66 16.12 -13.68 -15.69
N LYS A 67 15.30 -14.50 -16.37
CA LYS A 67 14.28 -14.00 -17.31
C LYS A 67 13.09 -13.39 -16.57
N MET A 68 12.69 -13.94 -15.43
CA MET A 68 11.60 -13.39 -14.61
C MET A 68 11.98 -12.08 -13.90
N CYS A 69 13.27 -11.90 -13.61
CA CYS A 69 13.80 -10.70 -12.96
C CYS A 69 14.16 -9.56 -13.93
N LYS A 70 13.95 -9.73 -15.24
CA LYS A 70 14.04 -8.66 -16.25
C LYS A 70 12.68 -8.00 -16.43
#